data_AF-A0A6A5SLC2-F1
#
_entry.id   AF-A0A6A5SLC2-F1
#
_cell.length_a   1.000
_cell.length_b   1.000
_cell.length_c   1.000
_cell.angle_alpha   90.00
_cell.angle_beta   90.00
_cell.angle_gamma   90.00
#
_symmetry.space_group_name_H-M   'P 1'
#
loop_
_entity.id
_entity.type
_entity.pdbx_description
1 polymer ?
#
loop_
_entity_poly.entity_id
_entity_poly.type
_entity_poly.pdbx_seq_one_letter_code
_entity_poly.pdbx_strand_id
1 'polypeptide(L)'
;MTMNTRSNFHATNILAPTLPLASQRFRKCSSLFIAQCLYTHQPLIISALATSSQPLLKAVCISDGHNEQPRLLHGDMLIHTGDRTGNATYVELQQQLDWLNALLHKHKVMIAGNHDLLLDQAFYMHNPRQTGPENDAMRRKALDWGSITYLDDSFATLEVRERWLRCYGSPATPQYGN
;
A
#
# COMPACT_ATOMS: atom_id res chain seq x y z
N MET A 1 -52.40 30.50 -33.26
CA MET A 1 -51.09 30.68 -33.92
C MET A 1 -50.01 30.13 -32.99
N THR A 2 -49.69 28.86 -33.12
CA THR A 2 -48.68 28.15 -32.32
C THR A 2 -47.33 28.24 -33.04
N MET A 3 -46.40 29.03 -32.50
CA MET A 3 -45.01 29.04 -32.98
C MET A 3 -44.25 27.86 -32.41
N ASN A 4 -43.74 27.05 -33.33
CA ASN A 4 -42.93 25.86 -33.14
C ASN A 4 -41.45 26.28 -33.06
N THR A 5 -40.86 26.32 -31.87
CA THR A 5 -39.41 26.52 -31.70
C THR A 5 -38.72 25.17 -31.53
N ARG A 6 -38.47 24.49 -32.65
CA ARG A 6 -37.48 23.41 -32.71
C ARG A 6 -36.10 24.01 -32.49
N SER A 7 -35.63 23.92 -31.25
CA SER A 7 -34.25 24.24 -30.89
C SER A 7 -33.31 23.13 -31.40
N ASN A 8 -32.56 23.43 -32.45
CA ASN A 8 -31.45 22.62 -32.92
C ASN A 8 -30.27 22.73 -31.93
N PHE A 9 -30.17 21.82 -30.96
CA PHE A 9 -28.95 21.66 -30.17
C PHE A 9 -28.05 20.61 -30.80
N HIS A 10 -26.91 21.07 -31.32
CA HIS A 10 -25.79 20.23 -31.78
C HIS A 10 -25.13 19.46 -30.61
N ALA A 11 -24.52 18.34 -30.96
CA ALA A 11 -24.06 17.24 -30.10
C ALA A 11 -22.85 17.50 -29.17
N THR A 12 -22.81 18.60 -28.44
CA THR A 12 -21.82 18.82 -27.37
C THR A 12 -22.43 19.54 -26.18
N ASN A 13 -23.01 18.77 -25.26
CA ASN A 13 -23.48 19.27 -23.97
C ASN A 13 -22.28 19.50 -23.05
N ILE A 14 -21.92 20.77 -22.80
CA ILE A 14 -20.76 21.16 -21.98
C ILE A 14 -20.92 20.71 -20.51
N LEU A 15 -22.16 20.52 -20.06
CA LEU A 15 -22.49 20.09 -18.70
C LEU A 15 -22.46 18.56 -18.52
N ALA A 16 -22.33 17.80 -19.61
CA ALA A 16 -22.23 16.35 -19.62
C ALA A 16 -21.37 15.91 -20.82
N PRO A 17 -20.03 15.97 -20.71
CA PRO A 17 -19.16 15.56 -21.79
C PRO A 17 -19.41 14.10 -22.15
N THR A 18 -19.44 13.80 -23.45
CA THR A 18 -19.54 12.42 -23.92
C THR A 18 -18.35 11.63 -23.42
N LEU A 19 -18.60 10.46 -22.84
CA LEU A 19 -17.53 9.58 -22.40
C LEU A 19 -16.64 9.24 -23.61
N PRO A 20 -15.31 9.43 -23.52
CA PRO A 20 -14.41 9.17 -24.63
C PRO A 20 -14.48 7.68 -25.00
N LEU A 21 -14.44 7.42 -26.32
CA LEU A 21 -14.44 6.04 -26.82
C LEU A 21 -13.20 5.29 -26.29
N ALA A 22 -13.30 3.96 -26.21
CA ALA A 22 -12.20 3.10 -25.76
C ALA A 22 -10.89 3.38 -26.53
N SER A 23 -10.96 3.59 -27.85
CA SER A 23 -9.82 3.95 -28.68
C SER A 23 -9.19 5.30 -28.33
N GLN A 24 -10.00 6.30 -27.94
CA GLN A 24 -9.53 7.61 -27.51
C GLN A 24 -8.89 7.53 -26.12
N ARG A 25 -9.47 6.75 -25.21
CA ARG A 25 -8.89 6.47 -23.88
C ARG A 25 -7.55 5.77 -24.00
N PHE A 26 -7.45 4.75 -24.85
CA PHE A 26 -6.21 4.03 -25.11
C PHE A 26 -5.11 4.94 -25.70
N ARG A 27 -5.45 5.78 -26.69
CA ARG A 27 -4.48 6.71 -27.29
C ARG A 27 -4.01 7.80 -26.30
N LYS A 28 -4.88 8.23 -25.38
CA LYS A 28 -4.53 9.25 -24.37
C LYS A 28 -3.63 8.69 -23.28
N CYS A 29 -3.94 7.50 -22.77
CA CYS A 29 -3.16 6.86 -21.71
C CYS A 29 -3.28 5.33 -21.83
N SER A 30 -2.38 4.75 -22.61
CA SER A 30 -2.40 3.32 -22.95
C SER A 30 -2.19 2.44 -21.72
N SER A 31 -1.27 2.81 -20.83
CA SER A 31 -0.98 2.08 -19.59
C SER A 31 -2.20 2.04 -18.66
N LEU A 32 -2.83 3.18 -18.39
CA LEU A 32 -4.02 3.26 -17.55
C LEU A 32 -5.20 2.50 -18.16
N PHE A 33 -5.40 2.59 -19.47
CA PHE A 33 -6.45 1.84 -20.16
C PHE A 33 -6.23 0.33 -20.05
N ILE A 34 -4.99 -0.15 -20.31
CA ILE A 34 -4.65 -1.57 -20.17
C ILE A 34 -4.82 -2.02 -18.72
N ALA A 35 -4.34 -1.25 -17.73
CA ALA A 35 -4.49 -1.57 -16.32
C ALA A 35 -5.96 -1.67 -15.90
N GLN A 36 -6.81 -0.72 -16.35
CA GLN A 36 -8.24 -0.76 -16.11
C GLN A 36 -8.92 -1.98 -16.76
N CYS A 37 -8.56 -2.30 -18.00
CA CYS A 37 -9.08 -3.49 -18.68
C CYS A 37 -8.64 -4.77 -17.96
N LEU A 38 -7.36 -4.89 -17.61
CA LEU A 38 -6.84 -6.02 -16.86
C LEU A 38 -7.55 -6.15 -15.52
N TYR A 39 -7.68 -5.08 -14.74
CA TYR A 39 -8.35 -5.13 -13.44
C TYR A 39 -9.84 -5.48 -13.54
N THR A 40 -10.55 -4.93 -14.54
CA THR A 40 -11.98 -5.19 -14.75
C THR A 40 -12.26 -6.61 -15.26
N HIS A 41 -11.34 -7.15 -16.06
CA HIS A 41 -11.46 -8.48 -16.67
C HIS A 41 -10.58 -9.53 -15.98
N GLN A 42 -9.89 -9.17 -14.91
CA GLN A 42 -9.15 -10.13 -14.10
C GLN A 42 -10.21 -11.07 -13.54
N PRO A 43 -10.17 -12.37 -13.88
CA PRO A 43 -11.06 -13.30 -13.21
C PRO A 43 -10.80 -13.16 -11.72
N LEU A 44 -11.87 -13.00 -10.93
CA LEU A 44 -11.74 -13.17 -9.49
C LEU A 44 -11.01 -14.48 -9.30
N ILE A 45 -9.88 -14.47 -8.58
CA ILE A 45 -9.25 -15.70 -8.13
C ILE A 45 -10.22 -16.29 -7.10
N ILE A 46 -11.30 -16.89 -7.60
CA ILE A 46 -12.11 -17.83 -6.87
C ILE A 46 -11.26 -19.08 -6.89
N SER A 47 -10.28 -19.12 -5.98
CA SER A 47 -9.72 -20.39 -5.54
C SER A 47 -10.93 -21.22 -5.17
N ALA A 48 -11.20 -22.28 -5.94
CA ALA A 48 -12.19 -23.27 -5.56
C ALA A 48 -11.88 -23.60 -4.11
N LEU A 49 -12.77 -23.17 -3.20
CA LEU A 49 -12.49 -23.17 -1.77
C LEU A 49 -12.06 -24.58 -1.46
N ALA A 50 -10.76 -24.77 -1.19
CA ALA A 50 -10.25 -26.09 -0.91
C ALA A 50 -11.16 -26.63 0.18
N THR A 51 -11.73 -27.81 -0.04
CA THR A 51 -12.54 -28.59 0.92
C THR A 51 -11.65 -29.07 2.06
N SER A 52 -10.89 -28.14 2.63
CA SER A 52 -10.05 -28.28 3.78
C SER A 52 -10.95 -28.07 4.99
N SER A 53 -10.95 -29.05 5.90
CA SER A 53 -11.60 -28.93 7.20
C SER A 53 -10.98 -27.84 8.09
N GLN A 54 -9.81 -27.31 7.71
CA GLN A 54 -9.12 -26.27 8.45
C GLN A 54 -9.72 -24.89 8.17
N PRO A 55 -9.91 -24.04 9.21
CA PRO A 55 -10.43 -22.70 9.04
C PRO A 55 -9.52 -21.85 8.16
N LEU A 56 -10.14 -21.10 7.24
CA LEU A 56 -9.45 -20.17 6.36
C LEU A 56 -8.66 -19.14 7.17
N LEU A 57 -7.45 -18.85 6.71
CA LEU A 57 -6.61 -17.78 7.25
C LEU A 57 -6.94 -16.49 6.50
N LYS A 58 -7.13 -15.39 7.24
CA LYS A 58 -7.31 -14.06 6.66
C LYS A 58 -6.09 -13.20 6.92
N ALA A 59 -5.32 -12.94 5.88
CA ALA A 59 -4.27 -11.93 5.88
C ALA A 59 -4.85 -10.61 5.34
N VAL A 60 -4.55 -9.50 6.01
CA VAL A 60 -4.81 -8.15 5.50
C VAL A 60 -3.50 -7.60 4.99
N CYS A 61 -3.44 -7.25 3.71
CA CYS A 61 -2.24 -6.72 3.07
C CYS A 61 -2.49 -5.26 2.68
N ILE A 62 -1.57 -4.39 3.08
CA ILE A 62 -1.57 -2.96 2.73
C ILE A 62 -0.16 -2.53 2.35
N SER A 63 -0.07 -1.44 1.59
CA SER A 63 1.17 -0.87 1.08
C SER A 63 0.96 0.62 0.84
N ASP A 64 2.04 1.38 0.66
CA ASP A 64 2.00 2.71 0.02
C ASP A 64 1.09 3.70 0.74
N GLY A 65 1.03 3.61 2.07
CA GLY A 65 0.15 4.43 2.87
C GLY A 65 0.51 5.91 2.84
N HIS A 66 1.79 6.28 2.74
CA HIS A 66 2.24 7.68 2.72
C HIS A 66 1.58 8.55 3.81
N ASN A 67 1.66 8.08 5.06
CA ASN A 67 0.99 8.61 6.25
C ASN A 67 -0.52 8.31 6.41
N GLU A 68 -1.18 7.71 5.44
CA GLU A 68 -2.60 7.33 5.55
C GLU A 68 -2.82 6.19 6.55
N GLN A 69 -3.91 6.31 7.32
CA GLN A 69 -4.31 5.39 8.38
C GLN A 69 -5.75 4.90 8.13
N PRO A 70 -5.97 4.10 7.07
CA PRO A 70 -7.32 3.67 6.70
C PRO A 70 -7.92 2.75 7.77
N ARG A 71 -9.25 2.68 7.83
CA ARG A 71 -9.91 1.67 8.65
C ARG A 71 -9.74 0.30 7.99
N LEU A 72 -9.07 -0.62 8.69
CA LEU A 72 -8.86 -1.98 8.21
C LEU A 72 -9.86 -2.95 8.84
N LEU A 73 -10.20 -3.98 8.07
CA LEU A 73 -10.97 -5.11 8.58
C LEU A 73 -10.09 -5.98 9.47
N HIS A 74 -10.70 -6.63 10.45
CA HIS A 74 -9.97 -7.60 11.27
C HIS A 74 -9.58 -8.84 10.46
N GLY A 75 -8.35 -9.30 10.69
CA GLY A 75 -7.75 -10.49 10.10
C GLY A 75 -6.77 -11.12 11.08
N ASP A 76 -6.38 -12.37 10.80
CA ASP A 76 -5.49 -13.13 11.67
C ASP A 76 -4.06 -12.55 11.68
N MET A 77 -3.67 -11.92 10.58
CA MET A 77 -2.42 -11.18 10.45
C MET A 77 -2.56 -9.95 9.54
N LEU A 78 -1.71 -8.96 9.77
CA LEU A 78 -1.52 -7.78 8.94
C LEU A 78 -0.12 -7.82 8.32
N ILE A 79 -0.02 -7.52 7.03
CA ILE A 79 1.22 -7.39 6.28
C ILE A 79 1.27 -5.99 5.68
N HIS A 80 2.31 -5.23 6.01
CA HIS A 80 2.59 -3.93 5.41
C HIS A 80 3.84 -4.02 4.51
N THR A 81 3.70 -3.67 3.23
CA THR A 81 4.76 -3.85 2.22
C THR A 81 5.48 -2.56 1.83
N GLY A 82 5.87 -1.75 2.82
CA GLY A 82 6.65 -0.52 2.61
C GLY A 82 5.86 0.75 2.30
N ASP A 83 6.57 1.87 2.23
CA ASP A 83 6.10 3.23 1.96
C ASP A 83 5.07 3.73 2.95
N ARG A 84 5.48 3.67 4.22
CA ARG A 84 4.64 4.10 5.33
C ARG A 84 4.64 5.61 5.55
N THR A 85 5.76 6.24 5.30
CA THR A 85 5.97 7.66 5.58
C THR A 85 5.93 8.49 4.30
N GLY A 86 5.57 9.76 4.41
CA GLY A 86 5.64 10.70 3.28
C GLY A 86 6.97 11.43 3.18
N ASN A 87 7.62 11.75 4.31
CA ASN A 87 8.88 12.51 4.35
C ASN A 87 10.00 11.77 5.10
N ALA A 88 9.81 10.48 5.39
CA ALA A 88 10.74 9.65 6.15
C ALA A 88 11.19 10.27 7.49
N THR A 89 10.30 10.98 8.19
CA THR A 89 10.65 11.54 9.50
C THR A 89 10.43 10.51 10.61
N TYR A 90 11.22 10.62 11.69
CA TYR A 90 11.01 9.80 12.89
C TYR A 90 9.58 9.92 13.44
N VAL A 91 9.05 11.14 13.47
CA VAL A 91 7.71 11.40 14.01
C VAL A 91 6.64 10.71 13.16
N GLU A 92 6.72 10.82 11.82
CA GLU A 92 5.80 10.12 10.93
C GLU A 92 5.89 8.61 11.11
N LEU A 93 7.11 8.06 11.12
CA LEU A 93 7.29 6.61 11.24
C LEU A 93 6.74 6.09 12.58
N GLN A 94 7.05 6.78 13.69
CA GLN A 94 6.51 6.39 15.00
C GLN A 94 4.99 6.46 15.03
N GLN A 95 4.37 7.50 14.46
CA GLN A 95 2.90 7.57 14.36
C GLN A 95 2.30 6.40 13.56
N GLN A 96 3.00 5.92 12.53
CA GLN A 96 2.56 4.74 11.79
C GLN A 96 2.71 3.45 12.59
N LEU A 97 3.80 3.29 13.35
CA LEU A 97 3.99 2.17 14.26
C LEU A 97 2.93 2.17 15.37
N ASP A 98 2.62 3.32 15.95
CA ASP A 98 1.58 3.47 16.98
C ASP A 98 0.21 3.09 16.44
N TRP A 99 -0.14 3.55 15.23
CA TRP A 99 -1.38 3.18 14.56
C TRP A 99 -1.46 1.67 14.28
N LEU A 100 -0.40 1.07 13.72
CA LEU A 100 -0.33 -0.38 13.50
C LEU A 100 -0.49 -1.15 14.82
N ASN A 101 0.14 -0.66 15.90
CA ASN A 101 0.04 -1.25 17.23
C ASN A 101 -1.39 -1.19 17.80
N ALA A 102 -2.16 -0.14 17.50
CA ALA A 102 -3.56 -0.02 17.91
C ALA A 102 -4.51 -0.99 17.17
N LEU A 103 -4.10 -1.59 16.05
CA LEU A 103 -4.94 -2.54 15.32
C LEU A 103 -5.02 -3.90 16.02
N LEU A 104 -6.20 -4.54 15.93
CA LEU A 104 -6.55 -5.81 16.61
C LEU A 104 -5.92 -7.07 16.00
N HIS A 105 -5.03 -6.93 15.02
CA HIS A 105 -4.34 -8.06 14.41
C HIS A 105 -3.34 -8.67 15.40
N LYS A 106 -3.35 -10.00 15.57
CA LYS A 106 -2.43 -10.68 16.48
C LYS A 106 -0.98 -10.58 15.99
N HIS A 107 -0.80 -10.73 14.68
CA HIS A 107 0.50 -10.68 14.03
C HIS A 107 0.54 -9.50 13.06
N LYS A 108 1.61 -8.72 13.11
CA LYS A 108 1.83 -7.55 12.25
C LYS A 108 3.23 -7.66 11.67
N VAL A 109 3.32 -7.86 10.36
CA VAL A 109 4.59 -7.94 9.65
C VAL A 109 4.75 -6.68 8.83
N MET A 110 5.94 -6.08 8.86
CA MET A 110 6.26 -4.88 8.11
C MET A 110 7.62 -5.01 7.44
N ILE A 111 7.70 -4.52 6.21
CA ILE A 111 8.96 -4.17 5.54
C ILE A 111 8.96 -2.67 5.25
N ALA A 112 10.15 -2.10 5.06
CA ALA A 112 10.32 -0.71 4.63
C ALA A 112 10.15 -0.58 3.11
N GLY A 113 9.77 0.61 2.66
CA GLY A 113 9.87 1.03 1.25
C GLY A 113 10.84 2.19 1.05
N ASN A 114 10.88 2.77 -0.14
CA ASN A 114 11.82 3.85 -0.51
C ASN A 114 11.49 5.16 0.17
N HIS A 115 10.26 5.36 0.62
CA HIS A 115 9.90 6.54 1.41
C HIS A 115 10.22 6.36 2.89
N ASP A 116 10.54 5.15 3.36
CA ASP A 116 10.88 4.87 4.77
C ASP A 116 12.39 5.00 5.04
N LEU A 117 13.02 6.06 4.53
CA LEU A 117 14.48 6.29 4.55
C LEU A 117 15.15 6.22 5.94
N LEU A 118 14.40 6.41 7.04
CA LEU A 118 14.93 6.22 8.40
C LEU A 118 15.32 4.75 8.67
N LEU A 119 14.72 3.81 7.94
CA LEU A 119 14.98 2.37 8.02
C LEU A 119 16.07 1.91 7.03
N ASP A 120 16.38 2.69 5.99
CA ASP A 120 17.48 2.42 5.05
C ASP A 120 18.82 2.91 5.62
N GLN A 121 19.52 2.02 6.30
CA GLN A 121 20.82 2.31 6.91
C GLN A 121 21.88 2.69 5.86
N ALA A 122 21.85 2.08 4.66
CA ALA A 122 22.86 2.32 3.63
C ALA A 122 22.65 3.69 2.99
N PHE A 123 21.43 4.02 2.57
CA PHE A 123 21.10 5.36 2.05
C PHE A 123 21.47 6.44 3.06
N TYR A 124 21.16 6.19 4.34
CA TYR A 124 21.41 7.14 5.40
C TYR A 124 22.89 7.41 5.67
N MET A 125 23.72 6.35 5.72
CA MET A 125 25.17 6.49 5.89
C MET A 125 25.80 7.39 4.81
N HIS A 126 25.23 7.41 3.61
CA HIS A 126 25.72 8.21 2.48
C HIS A 126 25.06 9.60 2.36
N ASN A 127 23.89 9.82 3.00
CA ASN A 127 23.10 11.05 2.88
C ASN A 127 22.59 11.56 4.24
N PRO A 128 23.49 12.00 5.14
CA PRO A 128 23.07 12.52 6.43
C PRO A 128 22.24 13.81 6.26
N ARG A 129 21.08 13.88 6.91
CA ARG A 129 20.27 15.11 6.97
C ARG A 129 21.01 16.19 7.77
N GLN A 130 20.55 17.45 7.70
CA GLN A 130 21.19 18.62 8.32
C GLN A 130 21.50 18.49 9.83
N THR A 131 20.94 17.49 10.52
CA THR A 131 21.23 17.12 11.91
C THR A 131 22.33 16.05 12.09
N GLY A 132 22.98 15.58 11.03
CA GLY A 132 24.10 14.63 11.08
C GLY A 132 23.70 13.16 11.29
N PRO A 133 24.59 12.21 10.92
CA PRO A 133 24.34 10.76 10.93
C PRO A 133 24.05 10.18 12.32
N GLU A 134 24.58 10.80 13.38
CA GLU A 134 24.41 10.27 14.74
C GLU A 134 22.98 10.46 15.26
N ASN A 135 22.30 11.53 14.85
CA ASN A 135 20.95 11.84 15.31
C ASN A 135 19.91 10.87 14.73
N ASP A 136 19.97 10.50 13.45
CA ASP A 136 18.96 9.57 12.91
C ASP A 136 19.29 8.10 13.17
N ALA A 137 20.56 7.73 13.32
CA ALA A 137 20.90 6.40 13.86
C ALA A 137 20.38 6.21 15.29
N MET A 138 20.46 7.26 16.12
CA MET A 138 19.86 7.28 17.46
C MET A 138 18.33 7.23 17.38
N ARG A 139 17.70 8.04 16.50
CA ARG A 139 16.24 8.04 16.30
C ARG A 139 15.73 6.68 15.83
N ARG A 140 16.40 6.01 14.90
CA ARG A 140 16.03 4.67 14.45
C ARG A 140 16.05 3.66 15.61
N LYS A 141 17.08 3.72 16.45
CA LYS A 141 17.17 2.89 17.66
C LYS A 141 16.10 3.25 18.71
N ALA A 142 15.60 4.48 18.68
CA ALA A 142 14.56 4.96 19.58
C ALA A 142 13.13 4.63 19.10
N LEU A 143 12.96 4.08 17.89
CA LEU A 143 11.64 3.64 17.40
C LEU A 143 11.07 2.57 18.32
N ASP A 144 9.85 2.79 18.78
CA ASP A 144 9.08 1.78 19.49
C ASP A 144 8.27 0.96 18.48
N TRP A 145 8.72 -0.26 18.23
CA TRP A 145 8.08 -1.21 17.33
C TRP A 145 6.84 -1.87 17.95
N GLY A 146 6.73 -1.89 19.28
CA GLY A 146 5.68 -2.62 19.99
C GLY A 146 5.56 -4.09 19.56
N SER A 147 4.40 -4.44 19.02
CA SER A 147 4.03 -5.80 18.57
C SER A 147 4.40 -6.11 17.11
N ILE A 148 5.03 -5.17 16.40
CA ILE A 148 5.30 -5.29 14.96
C ILE A 148 6.59 -6.06 14.73
N THR A 149 6.52 -7.05 13.84
CA THR A 149 7.68 -7.78 13.33
C THR A 149 8.20 -7.10 12.07
N TYR A 150 9.29 -6.35 12.21
CA TYR A 150 10.00 -5.78 11.06
C TYR A 150 10.92 -6.81 10.41
N LEU A 151 10.88 -6.91 9.08
CA LEU A 151 11.73 -7.79 8.30
C LEU A 151 12.64 -6.99 7.36
N ASP A 152 13.94 -7.27 7.44
CA ASP A 152 14.99 -6.71 6.60
C ASP A 152 15.88 -7.85 6.12
N ASP A 153 15.70 -8.26 4.86
CA ASP A 153 16.28 -9.47 4.24
C ASP A 153 16.31 -10.70 5.17
N SER A 154 15.20 -10.91 5.87
CA SER A 154 15.07 -11.89 6.94
C SER A 154 13.70 -12.53 6.95
N PHE A 155 13.55 -13.58 7.77
CA PHE A 155 12.30 -14.30 7.91
C PHE A 155 11.85 -14.33 9.37
N ALA A 156 10.54 -14.33 9.56
CA ALA A 156 9.89 -14.65 10.83
C ALA A 156 8.99 -15.87 10.66
N THR A 157 8.89 -16.66 11.73
CA THR A 157 7.99 -17.79 11.82
C THR A 157 6.88 -17.46 12.81
N LEU A 158 5.64 -17.47 12.34
CA LEU A 158 4.46 -17.02 13.06
C LEU A 158 3.47 -18.16 13.20
N GLU A 159 2.93 -18.34 14.40
CA GLU A 159 1.86 -19.31 14.64
C GLU A 159 0.48 -18.64 14.45
N VAL A 160 -0.20 -19.00 13.37
CA VAL A 160 -1.51 -18.43 12.99
C VAL A 160 -2.53 -19.53 12.85
N ARG A 161 -3.54 -19.54 13.75
CA ARG A 161 -4.55 -20.61 13.85
C ARG A 161 -3.91 -22.01 13.88
N GLU A 162 -3.00 -22.22 14.83
CA GLU A 162 -2.30 -23.51 15.06
C GLU A 162 -1.48 -24.00 13.87
N ARG A 163 -1.16 -23.11 12.92
CA ARG A 163 -0.29 -23.37 11.77
C ARG A 163 0.92 -22.47 11.82
N TRP A 164 2.07 -23.02 11.47
CA TRP A 164 3.30 -22.26 11.32
C TRP A 164 3.39 -21.67 9.92
N LEU A 165 3.39 -20.34 9.84
CA LEU A 165 3.69 -19.59 8.63
C LEU A 165 5.10 -19.04 8.71
N ARG A 166 5.85 -19.14 7.61
CA ARG A 166 7.15 -18.48 7.48
C ARG A 166 7.00 -17.32 6.50
N CYS A 167 7.25 -16.12 6.99
CA CYS A 167 7.20 -14.88 6.22
C CYS A 167 8.62 -14.42 5.96
N TYR A 168 8.99 -14.21 4.70
CA TYR A 168 10.24 -13.55 4.31
C TYR A 168 9.91 -12.12 3.88
N GLY A 169 10.74 -11.16 4.27
CA GLY A 169 10.60 -9.76 3.89
C GLY A 169 11.93 -9.19 3.43
N SER A 170 11.90 -8.47 2.31
CA SER A 170 13.02 -7.71 1.77
C SER A 170 12.56 -6.28 1.53
N PRO A 171 13.24 -5.26 2.07
CA PRO A 171 12.94 -3.85 1.82
C PRO A 171 13.60 -3.36 0.51
N ALA A 172 14.24 -4.24 -0.26
CA ALA A 172 14.89 -3.88 -1.50
C ALA A 172 13.86 -3.32 -2.49
N THR A 173 13.98 -2.03 -2.77
CA THR A 173 13.12 -1.27 -3.68
C THR A 173 13.97 -0.49 -4.68
N PRO A 174 13.52 -0.30 -5.93
CA PRO A 174 14.17 0.63 -6.84
C PRO A 174 14.26 2.03 -6.23
N GLN A 175 15.38 2.72 -6.46
CA GLN A 175 15.55 4.12 -6.01
C GLN A 175 14.48 5.06 -6.57
N TYR A 176 13.90 4.71 -7.73
CA TYR A 176 12.88 5.49 -8.42
C TYR A 176 11.67 4.60 -8.71
N GLY A 177 10.51 4.98 -8.16
CA GLY A 177 9.23 4.29 -8.31
C GLY A 177 8.30 4.72 -7.18
N ASN A 178 7.01 4.89 -7.51
CA ASN A 178 5.90 4.84 -6.55
C ASN A 178 5.11 3.60 -6.92
#